data_AF-A0AAN9Z245-F1
#
_entry.id   AF-A0AAN9Z245-F1
#
_cell.length_a   1.000
_cell.length_b   1.000
_cell.length_c   1.000
_cell.angle_alpha   90.00
_cell.angle_beta   90.00
_cell.angle_gamma   90.00
#
_symmetry.space_group_name_H-M   'P 1'
#
loop_
_entity.id
_entity.type
_entity.pdbx_description
1 polymer ?
#
loop_
_entity_poly.entity_id
_entity_poly.type
_entity_poly.pdbx_seq_one_letter_code
_entity_poly.pdbx_strand_id
1 'polypeptide(L)'
;MYSTRLPQLAVSAKLLCLLMVVICGAVPSMVRSVRLYNDCSLSYMGIDIKGRVLAVEDESLNKFQNLTIRSRDYNVSLTIYAEASGRYLCFNKKWKPVGLKKFNRSMCTFYEEMLPSGYTRFRSSATDSQPHYVGFNKRGKPLRGNASRNDTRDQGCFNFVKNDTNFNINNHNKIVRGGNPSADAGPAAHPQPQAGAGGRRRGGRRRPATPRQGRVRHRKNRERPS
;
A
#
# COMPACT_ATOMS: atom_id res chain seq x y z
N MET A 1 -46.69 50.97 -3.64
CA MET A 1 -45.32 50.44 -3.85
C MET A 1 -45.26 49.00 -3.36
N TYR A 2 -45.55 48.01 -4.21
CA TYR A 2 -45.43 46.60 -3.82
C TYR A 2 -44.01 46.10 -4.11
N SER A 3 -43.31 45.77 -3.03
CA SER A 3 -41.92 45.33 -3.01
C SER A 3 -41.79 43.92 -3.59
N THR A 4 -41.40 43.82 -4.86
CA THR A 4 -41.13 42.56 -5.58
C THR A 4 -39.72 42.03 -5.28
N ARG A 5 -39.36 41.82 -4.01
CA ARG A 5 -38.03 41.29 -3.63
C ARG A 5 -38.04 39.86 -3.06
N LEU A 6 -39.21 39.29 -2.78
CA LEU A 6 -39.37 37.92 -2.29
C LEU A 6 -39.06 36.80 -3.32
N PRO A 7 -39.34 36.92 -4.65
CA PRO A 7 -39.12 35.80 -5.56
C PRO A 7 -37.63 35.58 -5.89
N GLN A 8 -36.80 36.62 -5.84
CA GLN A 8 -35.39 36.53 -6.22
C GLN A 8 -34.54 35.77 -5.19
N LEU A 9 -34.80 35.98 -3.89
CA LEU A 9 -34.12 35.30 -2.78
C LEU A 9 -34.44 33.79 -2.72
N ALA A 10 -35.70 33.43 -2.98
CA ALA A 10 -36.12 32.03 -3.00
C ALA A 10 -35.55 31.28 -4.22
N VAL A 11 -35.48 31.95 -5.38
CA VAL A 11 -34.84 31.40 -6.59
C VAL A 11 -33.33 31.26 -6.37
N SER A 12 -32.66 32.25 -5.75
CA SER A 12 -31.23 32.16 -5.43
C SER A 12 -30.91 31.07 -4.40
N ALA A 13 -31.72 30.91 -3.36
CA ALA A 13 -31.52 29.86 -2.36
C ALA A 13 -31.69 28.46 -2.98
N LYS A 14 -32.69 28.27 -3.85
CA LYS A 14 -32.88 27.01 -4.58
C LYS A 14 -31.73 26.72 -5.54
N LEU A 15 -31.24 27.73 -6.27
CA LEU A 15 -30.07 27.60 -7.14
C LEU A 15 -28.80 27.27 -6.35
N LEU A 16 -28.59 27.91 -5.19
CA LEU A 16 -27.46 27.60 -4.31
C LEU A 16 -27.56 26.18 -3.74
N CYS A 17 -28.74 25.73 -3.31
CA CYS A 17 -28.96 24.35 -2.88
C CYS A 17 -28.70 23.35 -4.01
N LEU A 18 -29.16 23.62 -5.23
CA LEU A 18 -28.91 22.77 -6.38
C LEU A 18 -27.43 22.75 -6.77
N LEU A 19 -26.76 23.90 -6.77
CA LEU A 19 -25.31 24.00 -7.00
C LEU A 19 -24.54 23.25 -5.91
N MET A 20 -24.93 23.37 -4.65
CA MET A 20 -24.32 22.60 -3.55
C MET A 20 -24.54 21.10 -3.71
N VAL A 21 -25.73 20.64 -4.12
CA VAL A 21 -25.97 19.21 -4.40
C VAL A 21 -25.15 18.73 -5.60
N VAL A 22 -25.00 19.54 -6.65
CA VAL A 22 -24.20 19.21 -7.83
C VAL A 22 -22.70 19.18 -7.50
N ILE A 23 -22.21 20.11 -6.67
CA ILE A 23 -20.81 20.18 -6.24
C ILE A 23 -20.50 19.07 -5.20
N CYS A 24 -21.41 18.79 -4.27
CA CYS A 24 -21.27 17.71 -3.29
C CYS A 24 -21.49 16.31 -3.91
N GLY A 25 -22.18 16.20 -5.06
CA GLY A 25 -22.36 14.96 -5.80
C GLY A 25 -21.09 14.49 -6.54
N ALA A 26 -20.11 15.38 -6.73
CA ALA A 26 -18.77 15.01 -7.15
C ALA A 26 -18.01 14.44 -5.95
N VAL A 27 -18.29 13.19 -5.56
CA VAL A 27 -17.45 12.46 -4.61
C VAL A 27 -16.03 12.46 -5.20
N PRO A 28 -15.05 13.14 -4.57
CA PRO A 28 -13.71 13.19 -5.11
C PRO A 28 -13.20 11.76 -5.24
N SER A 29 -12.67 11.41 -6.43
CA SER A 29 -11.97 10.14 -6.66
C SER A 29 -10.97 9.96 -5.52
N MET A 30 -11.23 8.98 -4.66
CA MET A 30 -10.43 8.76 -3.46
C MET A 30 -9.08 8.18 -3.86
N VAL A 31 -8.01 8.95 -3.69
CA VAL A 31 -6.62 8.52 -3.94
C VAL A 31 -5.91 8.35 -2.60
N ARG A 32 -5.25 7.20 -2.39
CA ARG A 32 -4.42 6.94 -1.19
C ARG A 32 -3.10 6.28 -1.57
N SER A 33 -2.03 6.74 -0.93
CA SER A 33 -0.71 6.10 -1.01
C SER A 33 -0.58 5.08 0.11
N VAL A 34 -0.38 3.81 -0.24
CA VAL A 34 -0.41 2.69 0.69
C VAL A 34 0.75 1.72 0.44
N ARG A 35 1.06 0.92 1.45
CA ARG A 35 1.73 -0.37 1.30
C ARG A 35 0.73 -1.48 1.63
N LEU A 36 0.79 -2.57 0.89
CA LEU A 36 -0.11 -3.71 1.06
C LEU A 36 0.67 -4.88 1.66
N TYR A 37 0.45 -5.14 2.95
CA TYR A 37 1.08 -6.25 3.67
C TYR A 37 0.27 -7.52 3.47
N ASN A 38 0.87 -8.59 2.96
CA ASN A 38 0.18 -9.86 2.76
C ASN A 38 0.38 -10.80 3.97
N ASP A 39 -0.72 -11.35 4.47
CA ASP A 39 -0.77 -12.16 5.69
C ASP A 39 -0.01 -13.49 5.57
N CYS A 40 -0.08 -14.15 4.41
CA CYS A 40 0.56 -15.46 4.20
C CYS A 40 2.06 -15.41 3.95
N SER A 41 2.54 -14.40 3.22
CA SER A 41 3.97 -14.18 2.97
C SER A 41 4.66 -13.34 4.03
N LEU A 42 3.88 -12.71 4.91
CA LEU A 42 4.38 -11.79 5.95
C LEU A 42 5.27 -10.69 5.37
N SER A 43 4.87 -10.12 4.24
CA SER A 43 5.67 -9.16 3.48
C SER A 43 4.81 -8.18 2.69
N TYR A 44 5.37 -7.00 2.41
CA TYR A 44 4.72 -6.02 1.55
C TYR A 44 4.84 -6.44 0.09
N MET A 45 3.73 -6.36 -0.64
CA MET A 45 3.77 -6.57 -2.08
C MET A 45 4.31 -5.35 -2.82
N GLY A 46 5.04 -5.59 -3.89
CA GLY A 46 5.53 -4.58 -4.81
C GLY A 46 5.47 -5.02 -6.26
N ILE A 47 5.57 -4.05 -7.17
CA ILE A 47 5.57 -4.27 -8.62
C ILE A 47 6.84 -3.67 -9.22
N ASP A 48 7.75 -4.52 -9.69
CA ASP A 48 9.02 -4.05 -10.22
C ASP A 48 8.92 -3.51 -11.67
N ILE A 49 10.02 -2.92 -12.16
CA ILE A 49 10.12 -2.39 -13.53
C ILE A 49 9.90 -3.44 -14.63
N LYS A 50 10.05 -4.74 -14.33
CA LYS A 50 9.79 -5.84 -15.27
C LYS A 50 8.32 -6.29 -15.24
N GLY A 51 7.52 -5.77 -14.31
CA GLY A 51 6.12 -6.16 -14.11
C GLY A 51 5.94 -7.43 -13.29
N ARG A 52 7.00 -7.86 -12.57
CA ARG A 52 6.88 -8.93 -11.57
C ARG A 52 6.18 -8.35 -10.35
N VAL A 53 5.19 -9.09 -9.86
CA VAL A 53 4.47 -8.77 -8.62
C VAL A 53 4.90 -9.79 -7.58
N LEU A 54 5.50 -9.33 -6.50
CA LEU A 54 6.08 -10.17 -5.44
C LEU A 54 5.77 -9.57 -4.07
N ALA A 55 5.59 -10.42 -3.06
CA ALA A 55 5.47 -10.03 -1.66
C ALA A 55 6.61 -10.65 -0.86
N VAL A 56 7.80 -10.08 -1.00
CA VAL A 56 9.02 -10.59 -0.36
C VAL A 56 9.77 -9.44 0.30
N GLU A 57 10.43 -9.75 1.41
CA GLU A 57 11.38 -8.86 2.04
C GLU A 57 12.68 -8.84 1.22
N ASP A 58 12.86 -7.76 0.46
CA ASP A 58 14.04 -7.50 -0.37
C ASP A 58 14.22 -5.98 -0.47
N GLU A 59 15.35 -5.49 0.03
CA GLU A 59 15.66 -4.06 0.04
C GLU A 59 15.59 -3.43 -1.35
N SER A 60 15.95 -4.18 -2.39
CA SER A 60 15.88 -3.71 -3.77
C SER A 60 14.44 -3.48 -4.26
N LEU A 61 13.47 -4.13 -3.59
CA LEU A 61 12.04 -4.01 -3.88
C LEU A 61 11.32 -2.97 -3.02
N ASN A 62 11.92 -2.45 -1.95
CA ASN A 62 11.28 -1.49 -1.04
C ASN A 62 10.71 -0.26 -1.77
N LYS A 63 11.44 0.24 -2.78
CA LYS A 63 10.98 1.38 -3.61
C LYS A 63 9.75 1.07 -4.46
N PHE A 64 9.46 -0.21 -4.71
CA PHE A 64 8.33 -0.68 -5.52
C PHE A 64 7.11 -1.09 -4.68
N GLN A 65 7.17 -0.96 -3.35
CA GLN A 65 6.09 -1.35 -2.43
C GLN A 65 5.13 -0.20 -2.11
N ASN A 66 5.49 1.04 -2.42
CA ASN A 66 4.56 2.17 -2.34
C ASN A 66 3.61 2.13 -3.54
N LEU A 67 2.31 2.00 -3.26
CA LEU A 67 1.25 1.84 -4.24
C LEU A 67 0.20 2.94 -4.08
N THR A 68 -0.36 3.40 -5.18
CA THR A 68 -1.49 4.31 -5.23
C THR A 68 -2.78 3.51 -5.44
N ILE A 69 -3.68 3.54 -4.47
CA ILE A 69 -5.07 3.08 -4.65
C ILE A 69 -5.90 4.26 -5.10
N ARG A 70 -6.62 4.10 -6.21
CA ARG A 70 -7.56 5.10 -6.73
C ARG A 70 -8.93 4.50 -6.93
N SER A 71 -9.92 5.05 -6.24
CA SER A 71 -11.34 4.74 -6.49
C SER A 71 -11.78 5.35 -7.82
N ARG A 72 -12.50 4.54 -8.61
CA ARG A 72 -12.94 4.95 -9.95
C ARG A 72 -14.35 5.49 -9.96
N ASP A 73 -15.27 4.76 -9.34
CA ASP A 73 -16.69 5.03 -9.43
C ASP A 73 -17.35 4.90 -8.05
N TYR A 74 -18.61 5.31 -7.94
CA TYR A 74 -19.45 5.14 -6.74
C TYR A 74 -19.64 3.66 -6.35
N ASN A 75 -19.37 2.73 -7.27
CA ASN A 75 -19.47 1.28 -7.07
C ASN A 75 -18.27 0.66 -6.31
N VAL A 76 -17.48 1.47 -5.60
CA VAL A 76 -16.35 1.02 -4.77
C VAL A 76 -15.27 0.26 -5.58
N SER A 77 -15.27 0.42 -6.90
CA SER A 77 -14.25 -0.15 -7.77
C SER A 77 -12.98 0.70 -7.68
N LEU A 78 -11.83 0.04 -7.67
CA LEU A 78 -10.53 0.69 -7.51
C LEU A 78 -9.49 0.15 -8.48
N THR A 79 -8.45 0.94 -8.67
CA THR A 79 -7.21 0.54 -9.33
C THR A 79 -6.05 0.63 -8.35
N ILE A 80 -5.07 -0.25 -8.49
CA ILE A 80 -3.83 -0.24 -7.70
C ILE A 80 -2.68 0.01 -8.67
N TYR A 81 -1.93 1.09 -8.44
CA TYR A 81 -0.86 1.54 -9.33
C TYR A 81 0.47 1.67 -8.58
N ALA A 82 1.55 1.18 -9.16
CA ALA A 82 2.90 1.32 -8.63
C ALA A 82 3.60 2.47 -9.35
N GLU A 83 3.64 3.66 -8.74
CA GLU A 83 4.25 4.87 -9.30
C GLU A 83 5.71 4.63 -9.70
N ALA A 84 6.49 3.99 -8.80
CA ALA A 84 7.91 3.77 -9.00
C ALA A 84 8.27 2.87 -10.19
N SER A 85 7.35 2.02 -10.66
CA SER A 85 7.55 1.19 -11.85
C SER A 85 6.65 1.57 -13.03
N GLY A 86 5.75 2.53 -12.85
CA GLY A 86 4.80 2.99 -13.85
C GLY A 86 3.80 1.92 -14.29
N ARG A 87 3.30 1.10 -13.35
CA ARG A 87 2.52 -0.12 -13.68
C ARG A 87 1.27 -0.27 -12.83
N TYR A 88 0.17 -0.66 -13.47
CA TYR A 88 -1.04 -1.12 -12.81
C TYR A 88 -0.87 -2.56 -12.33
N LEU A 89 -1.37 -2.86 -11.13
CA LEU A 89 -1.67 -4.23 -10.75
C LEU A 89 -2.83 -4.73 -11.61
N CYS A 90 -2.65 -5.89 -12.23
CA CYS A 90 -3.67 -6.53 -13.03
C CYS A 90 -3.59 -8.05 -12.86
N PHE A 91 -4.64 -8.75 -13.29
CA PHE A 91 -4.54 -10.15 -13.63
C PHE A 91 -4.09 -10.34 -15.08
N ASN A 92 -3.36 -11.42 -15.34
CA ASN A 92 -3.20 -11.91 -16.70
C ASN A 92 -4.33 -12.88 -17.06
N LYS A 93 -4.35 -13.36 -18.32
CA LYS A 93 -5.34 -14.36 -18.80
C LYS A 93 -5.36 -15.67 -18.01
N LYS A 94 -4.33 -15.97 -17.21
CA LYS A 94 -4.22 -17.14 -16.33
C LYS A 94 -4.58 -16.80 -14.87
N TRP A 95 -5.22 -15.67 -14.64
CA TRP A 95 -5.60 -15.15 -13.31
C TRP A 95 -4.42 -14.98 -12.35
N LYS A 96 -3.21 -14.75 -12.86
CA LYS A 96 -2.04 -14.48 -12.01
C LYS A 96 -1.80 -12.97 -11.91
N PRO A 97 -1.55 -12.41 -10.71
CA PRO A 97 -1.14 -11.02 -10.53
C PRO A 97 0.11 -10.68 -11.35
N VAL A 98 0.04 -9.58 -12.10
CA VAL A 98 1.10 -9.04 -12.96
C VAL A 98 1.05 -7.50 -12.97
N GLY A 99 2.19 -6.86 -13.25
CA GLY A 99 2.29 -5.41 -13.44
C GLY A 99 2.24 -5.01 -14.91
N LEU A 100 1.20 -4.31 -15.35
CA LEU A 100 1.05 -3.85 -16.75
C LEU A 100 1.21 -2.34 -16.88
N LYS A 101 1.92 -1.89 -17.93
CA LYS A 101 2.03 -0.46 -18.26
C LYS A 101 0.71 0.11 -18.79
N LYS A 102 0.05 -0.65 -19.66
CA LYS A 102 -1.23 -0.26 -20.24
C LYS A 102 -2.36 -0.68 -19.32
N PHE A 103 -3.26 0.27 -19.04
CA PHE A 103 -4.46 0.01 -18.27
C PHE A 103 -5.42 -0.89 -19.05
N ASN A 104 -5.86 -1.98 -18.44
CA ASN A 104 -6.94 -2.84 -18.95
C ASN A 104 -8.12 -2.77 -17.97
N ARG A 105 -9.25 -2.21 -18.41
CA ARG A 105 -10.43 -1.99 -17.56
C ARG A 105 -10.92 -3.25 -16.86
N SER A 106 -10.95 -4.38 -17.54
CA SER A 106 -11.42 -5.65 -16.96
C SER A 106 -10.40 -6.23 -15.99
N MET A 107 -9.13 -6.31 -16.40
CA MET A 107 -8.11 -7.05 -15.65
C MET A 107 -7.39 -6.25 -14.56
N CYS A 108 -7.48 -4.93 -14.56
CA CYS A 108 -6.77 -4.04 -13.64
C CYS A 108 -7.70 -3.27 -12.68
N THR A 109 -8.97 -3.66 -12.62
CA THR A 109 -9.96 -3.08 -11.72
C THR A 109 -10.35 -4.11 -10.67
N PHE A 110 -10.46 -3.67 -9.42
CA PHE A 110 -10.74 -4.53 -8.27
C PHE A 110 -11.86 -3.94 -7.42
N TYR A 111 -12.52 -4.80 -6.66
CA TYR A 111 -13.34 -4.44 -5.52
C TYR A 111 -12.57 -4.72 -4.24
N GLU A 112 -12.69 -3.81 -3.28
CA GLU A 112 -12.17 -3.99 -1.94
C GLU A 112 -13.20 -4.72 -1.08
N GLU A 113 -12.83 -5.87 -0.50
CA GLU A 113 -13.67 -6.63 0.41
C GLU A 113 -13.03 -6.66 1.80
N MET A 114 -13.65 -5.97 2.77
CA MET A 114 -13.25 -6.04 4.17
C MET A 114 -13.88 -7.26 4.84
N LEU A 115 -13.05 -8.11 5.42
CA LEU A 115 -13.47 -9.28 6.17
C LEU A 115 -13.81 -8.90 7.63
N PRO A 116 -14.68 -9.65 8.31
CA PRO A 116 -14.95 -9.46 9.75
C PRO A 116 -13.70 -9.54 10.63
N SER A 117 -12.66 -10.22 10.17
CA SER A 117 -11.35 -10.32 10.83
C SER A 117 -10.48 -9.06 10.71
N GLY A 118 -10.94 -8.02 10.00
CA GLY A 118 -10.20 -6.77 9.77
C GLY A 118 -9.25 -6.82 8.56
N TYR A 119 -9.02 -8.00 7.97
CA TYR A 119 -8.25 -8.12 6.74
C TYR A 119 -9.03 -7.65 5.52
N THR A 120 -8.31 -7.21 4.50
CA THR A 120 -8.86 -6.81 3.21
C THR A 120 -8.49 -7.81 2.13
N ARG A 121 -9.40 -8.09 1.21
CA ARG A 121 -9.14 -8.82 -0.03
C ARG A 121 -9.43 -7.94 -1.24
N PHE A 122 -8.64 -8.11 -2.31
CA PHE A 122 -8.85 -7.41 -3.57
C PHE A 122 -9.40 -8.37 -4.62
N ARG A 123 -10.71 -8.31 -4.86
CA ARG A 123 -11.41 -9.15 -5.84
C ARG A 123 -11.36 -8.51 -7.23
N SER A 124 -11.08 -9.26 -8.28
CA SER A 124 -11.18 -8.80 -9.66
C SER A 124 -12.61 -8.38 -10.00
N SER A 125 -12.77 -7.29 -10.75
CA SER A 125 -14.07 -6.90 -11.31
C SER A 125 -14.37 -7.55 -12.67
N ALA A 126 -13.50 -8.43 -13.16
CA ALA A 126 -13.59 -9.00 -14.51
C ALA A 126 -14.65 -10.10 -14.67
N THR A 127 -15.13 -10.69 -13.58
CA THR A 127 -16.04 -11.84 -13.61
C THR A 127 -16.87 -11.88 -12.33
N ASP A 128 -18.17 -12.16 -12.50
CA ASP A 128 -19.13 -12.27 -11.41
C ASP A 128 -19.39 -13.73 -10.99
N SER A 129 -19.11 -14.71 -11.87
CA SER A 129 -19.39 -16.13 -11.61
C SER A 129 -18.38 -16.82 -10.69
N GLN A 130 -17.10 -16.48 -10.80
CA GLN A 130 -16.03 -16.99 -9.94
C GLN A 130 -15.17 -15.83 -9.41
N PRO A 131 -15.08 -15.64 -8.08
CA PRO A 131 -14.29 -14.56 -7.53
C PRO A 131 -12.80 -14.86 -7.69
N HIS A 132 -12.05 -13.87 -8.19
CA HIS A 132 -10.61 -13.94 -8.29
C HIS A 132 -9.92 -12.94 -7.39
N TYR A 133 -9.06 -13.40 -6.47
CA TYR A 133 -8.41 -12.53 -5.50
C TYR A 133 -6.91 -12.40 -5.75
N VAL A 134 -6.39 -11.20 -5.50
CA VAL A 134 -4.94 -11.00 -5.43
C VAL A 134 -4.42 -11.83 -4.26
N GLY A 135 -3.31 -12.54 -4.43
CA GLY A 135 -2.75 -13.33 -3.36
C GLY A 135 -1.34 -13.83 -3.64
N PHE A 136 -0.64 -14.17 -2.57
CA PHE A 136 0.73 -14.65 -2.58
C PHE A 136 0.87 -15.84 -1.64
N ASN A 137 1.64 -16.84 -2.06
CA ASN A 137 1.98 -17.94 -1.17
C ASN A 137 2.99 -17.49 -0.11
N LYS A 138 3.31 -18.38 0.84
CA LYS A 138 4.29 -18.16 1.91
C LYS A 138 5.69 -17.72 1.44
N ARG A 139 6.03 -17.95 0.17
CA ARG A 139 7.32 -17.55 -0.45
C ARG A 139 7.22 -16.22 -1.20
N GLY A 140 6.13 -15.48 -1.03
CA GLY A 140 5.90 -14.21 -1.70
C GLY A 140 5.62 -14.30 -3.19
N LYS A 141 5.36 -15.51 -3.72
CA LYS A 141 5.10 -15.70 -5.14
C LYS A 141 3.59 -15.57 -5.40
N PRO A 142 3.20 -14.87 -6.47
CA PRO A 142 1.80 -14.63 -6.81
C PRO A 142 1.07 -15.95 -7.08
N LEU A 143 -0.06 -16.13 -6.41
CA LEU A 143 -1.00 -17.22 -6.62
C LEU A 143 -1.84 -16.98 -7.87
N ARG A 144 -2.41 -18.06 -8.41
CA ARG A 144 -3.49 -17.92 -9.38
C ARG A 144 -4.75 -17.53 -8.59
N GLY A 145 -5.53 -16.61 -9.13
CA GLY A 145 -6.65 -16.00 -8.44
C GLY A 145 -7.82 -16.95 -8.20
N ASN A 146 -7.74 -18.23 -8.58
CA ASN A 146 -8.78 -19.20 -8.25
C ASN A 146 -8.70 -19.57 -6.77
N ALA A 147 -9.23 -18.70 -5.91
CA ALA A 147 -9.54 -19.06 -4.54
C ALA A 147 -10.74 -20.02 -4.61
N SER A 148 -10.49 -21.33 -4.65
CA SER A 148 -11.57 -22.26 -4.31
C SER A 148 -11.96 -21.96 -2.86
N ARG A 149 -13.23 -21.63 -2.63
CA ARG A 149 -13.77 -21.31 -1.28
C ARG A 149 -13.44 -22.40 -0.24
N ASN A 150 -13.06 -23.60 -0.68
CA ASN A 150 -12.90 -24.80 0.12
C ASN A 150 -11.44 -25.13 0.50
N ASP A 151 -10.44 -24.37 0.04
CA ASP A 151 -9.05 -24.59 0.50
C ASP A 151 -8.76 -23.73 1.73
N THR A 152 -9.04 -24.30 2.91
CA THR A 152 -8.82 -23.64 4.21
C THR A 152 -7.36 -23.33 4.48
N ARG A 153 -6.41 -24.00 3.80
CA ARG A 153 -4.97 -23.83 4.05
C ARG A 153 -4.41 -22.52 3.50
N ASP A 154 -5.06 -21.94 2.49
CA ASP A 154 -4.57 -20.76 1.76
C ASP A 154 -5.45 -19.51 1.97
N GLN A 155 -6.40 -19.52 2.92
CA GLN A 155 -7.29 -18.37 3.15
C GLN A 155 -6.54 -17.07 3.52
N GLY A 156 -5.45 -17.17 4.30
CA GLY A 156 -4.57 -16.04 4.60
C GLY A 156 -3.79 -15.52 3.39
N CYS A 157 -3.62 -16.35 2.35
CA CYS A 157 -2.80 -15.99 1.19
C CYS A 157 -3.43 -14.95 0.27
N PHE A 158 -4.71 -14.66 0.45
CA PHE A 158 -5.44 -13.58 -0.22
C PHE A 158 -5.69 -12.36 0.68
N ASN A 159 -5.29 -12.42 1.95
CA ASN A 159 -5.54 -11.38 2.93
C ASN A 159 -4.44 -10.31 2.91
N PHE A 160 -4.85 -9.05 3.08
CA PHE A 160 -3.97 -7.90 3.16
C PHE A 160 -4.33 -6.98 4.32
N VAL A 161 -3.31 -6.31 4.85
CA VAL A 161 -3.43 -5.11 5.67
C VAL A 161 -2.97 -3.92 4.84
N LYS A 162 -3.73 -2.82 4.88
CA LYS A 162 -3.41 -1.56 4.19
C LYS A 162 -2.71 -0.62 5.15
N ASN A 163 -1.47 -0.27 4.86
CA ASN A 163 -0.71 0.70 5.64
C ASN A 163 -0.62 1.99 4.86
N ASP A 164 -1.25 3.06 5.34
CA ASP A 164 -1.16 4.37 4.71
C ASP A 164 0.25 4.95 4.92
N THR A 165 0.96 5.20 3.82
CA THR A 165 2.34 5.72 3.86
C THR A 165 2.42 7.19 4.25
N ASN A 166 1.31 7.93 4.11
CA ASN A 166 1.24 9.35 4.39
C ASN A 166 0.51 9.62 5.72
N PHE A 167 -0.02 8.59 6.39
CA PHE A 167 -0.66 8.74 7.68
C PHE A 167 0.38 9.00 8.77
N ASN A 168 0.39 10.23 9.26
CA ASN A 168 1.15 10.63 10.43
C ASN A 168 0.16 10.91 11.57
N ILE A 169 0.22 10.11 12.64
CA ILE A 169 -0.70 10.22 13.78
C ILE A 169 -0.64 11.61 14.45
N ASN A 170 0.55 12.22 14.52
CA ASN A 170 0.70 13.55 15.11
C ASN A 170 0.04 14.60 14.22
N ASN A 171 0.19 14.49 12.91
CA ASN A 171 -0.47 15.38 11.96
C ASN A 171 -1.99 15.20 11.97
N HIS A 172 -2.46 13.95 12.00
CA HIS A 172 -3.88 13.61 12.12
C HIS A 172 -4.48 14.20 13.40
N ASN A 173 -3.83 13.99 14.55
CA ASN A 173 -4.28 14.52 15.83
C ASN A 173 -4.28 16.05 15.86
N LYS A 174 -3.30 16.70 15.21
CA LYS A 174 -3.30 18.16 15.05
C LYS A 174 -4.53 18.64 14.27
N ILE A 175 -4.85 18.03 13.14
CA ILE A 175 -6.00 18.39 12.30
C ILE A 175 -7.32 18.16 13.06
N VAL A 176 -7.49 17.01 13.72
CA VAL A 176 -8.70 16.67 14.48
C VAL A 176 -8.92 17.63 15.66
N ARG A 177 -7.83 18.16 16.23
CA ARG A 177 -7.88 19.20 17.28
C ARG A 177 -8.03 20.62 16.74
N GLY A 178 -8.20 20.80 15.41
CA GLY A 178 -8.38 22.12 14.77
C GLY A 178 -7.10 22.86 14.41
N GLY A 179 -5.94 22.20 14.46
CA GLY A 179 -4.64 22.77 14.08
C GLY A 179 -4.41 22.75 12.57
N ASN A 180 -4.04 23.89 12.00
CA ASN A 180 -3.71 24.04 10.59
C ASN A 180 -2.23 23.63 10.35
N PRO A 181 -1.93 22.58 9.56
CA PRO A 181 -0.55 22.10 9.37
C PRO A 181 0.36 23.10 8.63
N SER A 182 -0.23 23.99 7.84
CA SER A 182 0.49 24.93 6.97
C SER A 182 1.02 26.18 7.67
N ALA A 183 0.67 26.41 8.94
CA ALA A 183 1.09 27.61 9.68
C ALA A 183 2.43 27.46 10.42
N ASP A 184 3.01 26.25 10.47
CA ASP A 184 4.16 25.94 11.33
C ASP A 184 5.48 25.68 10.56
N ALA A 185 5.53 26.03 9.26
CA ALA A 185 6.77 26.04 8.49
C ALA A 185 7.61 27.29 8.84
N GLY A 186 8.01 27.42 10.11
CA GLY A 186 9.12 28.28 10.52
C GLY A 186 10.46 27.68 10.08
N PRO A 187 11.51 28.50 9.87
CA PRO A 187 12.76 28.03 9.30
C PRO A 187 13.41 26.99 10.20
N ALA A 188 13.85 25.89 9.60
CA ALA A 188 14.52 24.77 10.26
C ALA A 188 15.64 25.27 11.17
N ALA A 189 15.45 25.14 12.49
CA ALA A 189 16.52 25.35 13.46
C ALA A 189 17.53 24.21 13.32
N HIS A 190 18.77 24.57 13.03
CA HIS A 190 19.94 23.68 13.07
C HIS A 190 20.03 22.94 14.42
N PRO A 191 20.39 21.65 14.45
CA PRO A 191 20.75 20.99 15.70
C PRO A 191 22.10 21.54 16.18
N GLN A 192 22.12 22.19 17.35
CA GLN A 192 23.35 22.49 18.08
C GLN A 192 24.02 21.18 18.57
N PRO A 193 25.37 21.07 18.52
CA PRO A 193 26.07 19.97 19.18
C PRO A 193 26.06 20.17 20.70
N GLN A 194 25.54 19.20 21.45
CA GLN A 194 25.72 19.18 22.90
C GLN A 194 27.16 18.79 23.23
N ALA A 195 27.89 19.74 23.81
CA ALA A 195 29.20 19.55 24.42
C ALA A 195 29.06 19.41 25.94
N GLY A 196 29.86 18.51 26.54
CA GLY A 196 30.05 18.34 27.99
C GLY A 196 29.63 16.94 28.47
N ALA A 197 30.40 16.16 29.22
CA ALA A 197 31.55 16.47 30.05
C ALA A 197 32.49 15.25 30.14
N GLY A 198 33.80 15.53 30.24
CA GLY A 198 34.86 14.54 30.32
C GLY A 198 35.00 13.90 31.71
N GLY A 199 35.31 12.60 31.70
CA GLY A 199 35.85 11.86 32.84
C GLY A 199 37.02 11.00 32.38
N ARG A 200 38.25 11.44 32.69
CA ARG A 200 39.49 10.69 32.46
C ARG A 200 39.59 9.51 33.43
N ARG A 201 39.87 8.30 32.94
CA ARG A 201 40.75 7.32 33.64
C ARG A 201 41.62 6.57 32.65
N ARG A 202 42.93 6.58 32.94
CA ARG A 202 44.05 5.91 32.26
C ARG A 202 44.19 4.46 32.73
N GLY A 203 44.76 3.63 31.86
CA GLY A 203 45.35 2.30 32.14
C GLY A 203 44.74 1.26 31.19
N GLY A 204 45.40 0.68 30.20
CA GLY A 204 46.83 0.44 29.99
C GLY A 204 47.07 -1.07 29.97
N ARG A 205 47.04 -1.72 28.80
CA ARG A 205 47.86 -2.90 28.47
C ARG A 205 47.73 -3.31 27.00
N ARG A 206 48.86 -3.75 26.47
CA ARG A 206 49.20 -4.03 25.07
C ARG A 206 48.60 -5.37 24.57
N ARG A 207 48.46 -5.45 23.24
CA ARG A 207 48.05 -6.59 22.39
C ARG A 207 48.94 -7.85 22.58
N PRO A 208 48.54 -9.02 22.02
CA PRO A 208 48.98 -9.33 20.65
C PRO A 208 47.86 -9.89 19.73
N ALA A 209 48.12 -9.79 18.42
CA ALA A 209 47.34 -10.34 17.33
C ALA A 209 47.89 -11.71 16.88
N THR A 210 47.05 -12.55 16.27
CA THR A 210 47.26 -13.48 15.12
C THR A 210 46.25 -14.64 15.16
N PRO A 211 46.06 -15.47 14.12
CA PRO A 211 45.95 -15.19 12.68
C PRO A 211 44.72 -15.86 12.01
N ARG A 212 44.48 -15.52 10.74
CA ARG A 212 43.57 -16.15 9.77
C ARG A 212 43.73 -17.69 9.70
N GLN A 213 42.61 -18.42 9.61
CA GLN A 213 42.52 -19.66 8.84
C GLN A 213 41.23 -19.70 8.01
N GLY A 214 41.38 -20.07 6.74
CA GLY A 214 40.30 -20.21 5.79
C GLY A 214 39.81 -21.65 5.65
N ARG A 215 38.58 -21.75 5.14
CA ARG A 215 38.09 -22.69 4.11
C ARG A 215 38.10 -24.20 4.44
N VAL A 216 36.90 -24.80 4.58
CA VAL A 216 36.53 -26.03 3.83
C VAL A 216 35.02 -26.03 3.55
N ARG A 217 34.66 -26.21 2.27
CA ARG A 217 33.32 -26.59 1.81
C ARG A 217 33.21 -28.11 1.91
N HIS A 218 32.20 -28.64 2.61
CA HIS A 218 31.80 -30.03 2.44
C HIS A 218 30.52 -30.12 1.60
N ARG A 219 30.70 -30.61 0.37
CA ARG A 219 29.67 -31.10 -0.55
C ARG A 219 29.44 -32.57 -0.22
N LYS A 220 28.23 -32.96 0.19
CA LYS A 220 27.86 -34.38 0.29
C LYS A 220 26.77 -34.66 -0.75
N ASN A 221 27.14 -35.43 -1.77
CA ASN A 221 26.26 -35.98 -2.78
C ASN A 221 25.54 -37.21 -2.20
N ARG A 222 24.23 -37.26 -2.43
CA ARG A 222 23.44 -38.38 -2.98
C ARG A 222 23.78 -39.80 -2.53
N GLU A 223 22.81 -40.45 -1.89
CA GLU A 223 22.51 -41.89 -2.06
C GLU A 223 21.02 -42.13 -1.80
N ARG A 224 20.40 -42.92 -2.67
CA ARG A 224 19.00 -43.38 -2.63
C ARG A 224 19.07 -44.90 -2.77
N PRO A 225 18.42 -45.69 -1.91
CA PRO A 225 18.14 -47.08 -2.23
C PRO A 225 16.68 -47.28 -2.61
N SER A 226 16.52 -48.04 -3.70
CA SER A 226 15.49 -49.03 -4.05
C SER A 226 14.05 -48.79 -3.63
#